data_AF-A0A0P7YQ05-F1
#
_entry.id   AF-A0A0P7YQ05-F1
#
_cell.length_a   1.000
_cell.length_b   1.000
_cell.length_c   1.000
_cell.angle_alpha   90.00
_cell.angle_beta   90.00
_cell.angle_gamma   90.00
#
_symmetry.space_group_name_H-M   'P 1'
#
loop_
_entity.id
_entity.type
_entity.pdbx_description
1 polymer ?
#
loop_
_entity_poly.entity_id
_entity_poly.type
_entity_poly.pdbx_seq_one_letter_code
_entity_poly.pdbx_strand_id
1 'polypeptide(L)'
;GGLVFGMGIALGNPVKLRAGIPESLDYAGLGLPVLADCPEMRIEFLPSEAPPADPGELGAVVAPPAIANALFSATGLRLRRLPLLSDGI
;
A
#
# COMPACT_ATOMS: atom_id res chain seq x y z
N GLY A 1 4.36 10.67 -0.52
CA GLY A 1 4.77 9.98 0.72
C GLY A 1 3.79 8.88 1.07
N GLY A 2 2.77 9.19 1.88
CA GLY A 2 1.81 8.18 2.39
C GLY A 2 1.20 7.25 1.32
N LEU A 3 0.83 7.78 0.15
CA LEU A 3 0.29 6.94 -0.95
C LEU A 3 1.28 5.87 -1.42
N VAL A 4 2.57 6.22 -1.60
CA VAL A 4 3.61 5.26 -1.99
C VAL A 4 3.85 4.23 -0.88
N PHE A 5 3.83 4.66 0.38
CA PHE A 5 3.94 3.74 1.52
C PHE A 5 2.77 2.76 1.55
N GLY A 6 1.54 3.25 1.34
CA GLY A 6 0.36 2.40 1.23
C GLY A 6 0.37 1.47 0.02
N MET A 7 0.96 1.87 -1.11
CA MET A 7 1.25 0.94 -2.23
C MET A 7 2.17 -0.20 -1.79
N GLY A 8 3.21 0.09 -1.00
CA GLY A 8 4.08 -0.93 -0.43
C GLY A 8 3.35 -1.91 0.50
N ILE A 9 2.45 -1.41 1.34
CA ILE A 9 1.57 -2.25 2.17
C ILE A 9 0.67 -3.15 1.28
N ALA A 10 0.14 -2.58 0.20
CA ALA A 10 -0.82 -3.25 -0.66
C ALA A 10 -0.19 -4.33 -1.54
N LEU A 11 1.00 -4.06 -2.11
CA LEU A 11 1.58 -4.83 -3.21
C LEU A 11 2.98 -5.38 -2.92
N GLY A 12 3.61 -4.98 -1.81
CA GLY A 12 4.92 -5.48 -1.42
C GLY A 12 4.88 -6.92 -0.89
N ASN A 13 6.04 -7.41 -0.47
CA ASN A 13 6.17 -8.75 0.09
C ASN A 13 6.05 -8.73 1.62
N PRO A 14 5.39 -9.74 2.23
CA PRO A 14 5.34 -9.85 3.68
C PRO A 14 6.72 -10.23 4.24
N VAL A 15 7.05 -9.66 5.40
CA VAL A 15 8.21 -10.12 6.17
C VAL A 15 7.88 -11.49 6.77
N LYS A 16 8.54 -12.54 6.29
CA LYS A 16 8.40 -13.90 6.82
C LYS A 16 9.33 -14.08 8.01
N LEU A 17 8.81 -14.72 9.07
CA LEU A 17 9.57 -15.05 10.26
C LEU A 17 9.82 -16.56 10.31
N ARG A 18 11.08 -16.97 10.51
CA ARG A 18 11.48 -18.35 10.81
C ARG A 18 12.11 -18.39 12.18
N ALA A 19 11.54 -19.19 13.09
CA ALA A 19 11.98 -19.28 14.49
C ALA A 19 12.08 -17.89 15.17
N GLY A 20 11.16 -16.97 14.84
CA GLY A 20 11.14 -15.61 15.38
C GLY A 20 12.10 -14.62 14.71
N ILE A 21 12.84 -15.05 13.67
CA ILE A 21 13.83 -14.22 12.97
C ILE A 21 13.33 -13.91 11.55
N PRO A 22 13.42 -12.66 11.07
CA PRO A 22 13.14 -12.32 9.68
C PRO A 22 13.98 -13.13 8.69
N GLU A 23 13.32 -13.77 7.71
CA GLU A 23 14.01 -14.54 6.67
C GLU A 23 14.70 -13.64 5.62
N SER A 24 14.12 -12.49 5.31
CA SER A 24 14.68 -11.50 4.40
C SER A 24 15.27 -10.35 5.20
N LEU A 25 16.56 -10.08 4.99
CA LEU A 25 17.32 -9.00 5.64
C LEU A 25 17.71 -7.89 4.65
N ASP A 26 17.26 -7.98 3.40
CA ASP A 26 17.56 -7.00 2.36
C ASP A 26 16.30 -6.26 1.89
N TYR A 27 16.48 -5.02 1.44
CA TYR A 27 15.38 -4.17 0.99
C TYR A 27 14.76 -4.62 -0.32
N ALA A 28 15.49 -5.37 -1.15
CA ALA A 28 14.99 -5.87 -2.42
C ALA A 28 13.90 -6.94 -2.20
N GLY A 29 14.10 -7.81 -1.20
CA GLY A 29 13.16 -8.87 -0.82
C GLY A 29 11.82 -8.35 -0.31
N LEU A 30 11.76 -7.11 0.18
CA LEU A 30 10.52 -6.45 0.57
C LEU A 30 9.61 -6.10 -0.62
N GLY A 31 10.14 -6.08 -1.85
CA GLY A 31 9.35 -5.77 -3.04
C GLY A 31 8.67 -4.39 -2.97
N LEU A 32 9.33 -3.40 -2.36
CA LEU A 32 8.77 -2.06 -2.21
C LEU A 32 8.72 -1.33 -3.56
N PRO A 33 7.73 -0.43 -3.78
CA PRO A 33 7.63 0.33 -5.01
C PRO A 33 8.91 1.12 -5.30
N VAL A 34 9.43 0.97 -6.51
CA VAL A 34 10.48 1.85 -7.04
C VAL A 34 9.86 3.02 -7.82
N LEU A 35 10.69 3.98 -8.24
CA LEU A 35 10.22 5.13 -9.02
C LEU A 35 9.44 4.73 -10.28
N ALA A 36 9.80 3.62 -10.91
CA ALA A 36 9.13 3.11 -12.11
C ALA A 36 7.73 2.55 -11.83
N ASP A 37 7.44 2.11 -10.59
CA ASP A 37 6.12 1.57 -10.21
C ASP A 37 5.14 2.69 -9.81
N CYS A 38 5.66 3.89 -9.54
CA CYS A 38 4.86 4.99 -9.03
C CYS A 38 4.03 5.63 -10.16
N PRO A 39 2.68 5.57 -10.09
CA PRO A 39 1.83 6.18 -11.11
C PRO A 39 1.82 7.71 -10.97
N GLU A 40 1.19 8.37 -11.94
CA GLU A 40 0.81 9.78 -11.78
C GLU A 40 -0.10 9.93 -10.56
N MET A 41 0.24 10.87 -9.66
CA MET A 41 -0.51 11.14 -8.43
C MET A 41 -1.04 12.56 -8.47
N ARG A 42 -2.37 12.70 -8.40
CA ARG A 42 -3.05 13.99 -8.25
C ARG A 42 -3.46 14.20 -6.81
N ILE A 43 -3.06 15.33 -6.22
CA ILE A 43 -3.33 15.70 -4.83
C ILE A 43 -4.11 17.00 -4.82
N GLU A 44 -5.24 17.03 -4.10
CA GLU A 44 -6.07 18.21 -3.93
C GLU A 44 -6.33 18.45 -2.45
N PHE A 45 -6.28 19.71 -2.02
CA PHE A 45 -6.64 20.13 -0.68
C PHE A 45 -8.01 20.80 -0.73
N LEU A 46 -8.96 20.27 0.05
CA LEU A 46 -10.29 20.85 0.16
C LEU A 46 -10.30 21.91 1.28
N PRO A 47 -10.97 23.05 1.09
CA PRO A 47 -11.10 24.07 2.13
C PRO A 47 -11.91 23.54 3.31
N SER A 48 -11.49 23.90 4.53
CA SER A 48 -12.16 23.48 5.78
C SER A 48 -12.00 24.57 6.84
N GLU A 49 -13.06 24.82 7.60
CA GLU A 49 -13.05 25.69 8.80
C GLU A 49 -12.80 24.91 10.10
N ALA A 50 -12.65 23.58 10.02
CA ALA A 50 -12.34 22.76 11.19
C ALA A 50 -10.93 23.08 11.75
N PRO A 51 -10.67 22.77 13.04
CA PRO A 51 -9.32 22.88 13.58
C PRO A 51 -8.30 22.11 12.72
N PRO A 52 -7.07 22.64 12.54
CA PRO A 52 -6.03 21.96 11.80
C PRO A 52 -5.77 20.55 12.35
N ALA A 53 -5.56 19.59 11.44
CA ALA A 53 -5.19 18.22 11.76
C ALA A 53 -4.03 17.79 10.86
N ASP A 54 -3.24 16.82 11.32
CA ASP A 54 -2.14 16.25 10.55
C ASP A 54 -2.68 15.24 9.50
N PRO A 55 -2.48 15.46 8.19
CA PRO A 55 -2.91 14.54 7.15
C PRO A 55 -1.88 13.45 6.85
N GLY A 56 -0.73 13.42 7.54
CA GLY A 56 0.45 12.63 7.17
C GLY A 56 0.19 11.13 6.97
N GLU A 57 -0.68 10.54 7.79
CA GLU A 57 -0.98 9.11 7.75
C GLU A 57 -2.08 8.73 6.75
N LEU A 58 -2.90 9.70 6.30
CA LEU A 58 -4.09 9.42 5.50
C LEU A 58 -3.76 8.60 4.25
N GLY A 59 -2.71 8.99 3.52
CA GLY A 59 -2.29 8.30 2.30
C GLY A 59 -1.93 6.84 2.52
N ALA A 60 -1.27 6.52 3.65
CA ALA A 60 -0.86 5.15 3.96
C ALA A 60 -2.06 4.25 4.27
N VAL A 61 -3.10 4.81 4.90
CA VAL A 61 -4.31 4.09 5.30
C VAL A 61 -5.28 3.90 4.13
N VAL A 62 -5.45 4.92 3.28
CA VAL A 62 -6.46 4.88 2.19
C VAL A 62 -5.99 4.15 0.94
N ALA A 63 -4.68 4.11 0.67
CA ALA A 63 -4.17 3.50 -0.57
C ALA A 63 -4.43 1.99 -0.66
N PRO A 64 -4.17 1.14 0.35
CA PRO A 64 -4.40 -0.29 0.25
C PRO A 64 -5.86 -0.70 -0.10
N PRO A 65 -6.91 -0.22 0.60
CA PRO A 65 -8.27 -0.56 0.24
C PRO A 65 -8.71 0.04 -1.09
N ALA A 66 -8.18 1.21 -1.49
CA ALA A 66 -8.45 1.78 -2.81
C ALA A 66 -7.90 0.90 -3.94
N ILE A 67 -6.66 0.42 -3.80
CA ILE A 67 -6.04 -0.53 -4.76
C ILE A 67 -6.82 -1.85 -4.79
N ALA A 68 -7.19 -2.40 -3.62
CA ALA A 68 -8.00 -3.62 -3.55
C ALA A 68 -9.36 -3.47 -4.26
N ASN A 69 -10.02 -2.32 -4.12
CA ASN A 69 -11.26 -2.02 -4.83
C ASN A 69 -11.04 -1.86 -6.34
N ALA A 70 -9.94 -1.24 -6.77
CA ALA A 70 -9.60 -1.13 -8.19
C ALA A 70 -9.35 -2.51 -8.82
N LEU A 71 -8.60 -3.39 -8.14
CA LEU A 71 -8.38 -4.77 -8.59
C LEU A 71 -9.70 -5.55 -8.66
N PHE A 72 -10.58 -5.41 -7.66
CA PHE A 72 -11.91 -6.02 -7.70
C PHE A 72 -12.74 -5.51 -8.87
N SER A 73 -12.72 -4.20 -9.14
CA SER A 73 -13.42 -3.62 -10.29
C SER A 73 -12.88 -4.12 -11.63
N ALA A 74 -11.57 -4.38 -11.73
CA ALA A 74 -10.93 -4.83 -12.95
C ALA A 74 -11.09 -6.34 -13.21
N THR A 75 -11.20 -7.16 -12.15
CA THR A 75 -11.09 -8.63 -12.25
C THR A 75 -12.30 -9.39 -11.72
N GLY A 76 -13.15 -8.76 -10.91
CA GLY A 76 -14.20 -9.43 -10.13
C GLY A 76 -13.69 -10.21 -8.90
N LEU A 77 -12.37 -10.33 -8.71
CA LEU A 77 -11.77 -11.05 -7.58
C LEU A 77 -11.68 -10.16 -6.34
N ARG A 78 -12.27 -10.60 -5.22
CA ARG A 78 -12.26 -9.83 -3.97
C ARG A 78 -11.10 -10.25 -3.07
N LEU A 79 -10.01 -9.48 -3.12
CA LEU A 79 -8.85 -9.62 -2.25
C LEU A 79 -9.14 -8.97 -0.87
N ARG A 80 -8.92 -9.72 0.21
CA ARG A 80 -9.22 -9.28 1.60
C ARG A 80 -8.05 -9.41 2.56
N ARG A 81 -6.94 -10.00 2.12
CA ARG A 81 -5.72 -10.16 2.90
C ARG A 81 -4.61 -9.32 2.28
N LEU A 82 -3.85 -8.65 3.12
CA LEU A 82 -2.67 -7.91 2.74
C LEU A 82 -1.40 -8.74 2.99
N PRO A 83 -0.35 -8.55 2.19
CA PRO A 83 -0.37 -7.89 0.89
C PRO A 83 -1.31 -8.59 -0.11
N LEU A 84 -1.90 -7.84 -1.04
CA LEU A 84 -3.03 -8.30 -1.86
C LEU A 84 -2.69 -9.47 -2.78
N LEU A 85 -1.42 -9.63 -3.16
CA LEU A 85 -0.95 -10.65 -4.11
C LEU A 85 -0.14 -11.78 -3.44
N SER A 86 -0.16 -11.86 -2.12
CA SER A 86 0.68 -12.79 -1.33
C SER A 86 0.39 -14.28 -1.58
N ASP A 87 -0.86 -14.60 -1.89
CA ASP A 87 -1.35 -15.98 -2.02
C ASP A 87 -1.39 -16.45 -3.50
N GLY A 88 -0.87 -15.65 -4.43
CA GLY A 88 -1.10 -15.82 -5.87
C GLY A 88 -2.48 -15.31 -6.30
N ILE A 89 -2.71 -15.27 -7.62
CA ILE A 89 -4.02 -14.99 -8.25
C ILE A 89 -4.59 -16.31 -8.77
#